data_AF-M7WVR7-F1
#
_entry.id   AF-M7WVR7-F1
#
_cell.length_a   1.000
_cell.length_b   1.000
_cell.length_c   1.000
_cell.angle_alpha   90.00
_cell.angle_beta   90.00
_cell.angle_gamma   90.00
#
_symmetry.space_group_name_H-M   'P 1'
#
loop_
_entity.id
_entity.type
_entity.pdbx_description
1 polymer ?
#
loop_
_entity_poly.entity_id
_entity_poly.type
_entity_poly.pdbx_seq_one_letter_code
_entity_poly.pdbx_strand_id
1 'polypeptide(L)'
;MQTSTNILKHLLNKLSEDINTRLKTNITEEGRSLLYSFAHWAHCLIFIKGFSYDECLYKYLELLYQDLDNFLVNYENLANILTDILYFYKN
;
A
#
# COMPACT_ATOMS: atom_id res chain seq x y z
N MET A 1 16.51 4.86 -18.61
CA MET A 1 16.32 3.75 -17.66
C MET A 1 15.59 4.30 -16.44
N GLN A 2 14.37 3.83 -16.16
CA GLN A 2 13.73 4.10 -14.87
C GLN A 2 14.45 3.23 -13.82
N THR A 3 14.95 3.83 -12.75
CA THR A 3 15.48 3.09 -11.59
C THR A 3 14.30 2.45 -10.84
N SER A 4 14.50 1.30 -10.18
CA SER A 4 13.46 0.61 -9.39
C SER A 4 12.81 1.54 -8.36
N THR A 5 13.58 2.50 -7.84
CA THR A 5 13.14 3.61 -6.99
C THR A 5 12.03 4.46 -7.62
N ASN A 6 12.10 4.75 -8.93
CA ASN A 6 11.09 5.57 -9.62
C ASN A 6 9.79 4.79 -9.83
N ILE A 7 9.88 3.47 -10.05
CA ILE A 7 8.69 2.60 -10.16
C ILE A 7 8.00 2.50 -8.81
N LEU A 8 8.74 2.26 -7.73
CA LEU A 8 8.17 2.17 -6.39
C LEU A 8 7.52 3.49 -5.96
N LYS A 9 8.16 4.64 -6.23
CA LYS A 9 7.53 5.96 -6.02
C LYS A 9 6.23 6.12 -6.78
N HIS A 10 6.18 5.68 -8.03
CA HIS A 10 4.95 5.74 -8.85
C HIS A 10 3.83 4.88 -8.26
N LEU A 11 4.16 3.68 -7.79
CA LEU A 11 3.20 2.78 -7.14
C LEU A 11 2.68 3.36 -5.82
N LEU A 12 3.55 3.98 -5.00
CA LEU A 12 3.14 4.64 -3.76
C LEU A 12 2.23 5.85 -4.02
N ASN A 13 2.46 6.60 -5.10
CA ASN A 13 1.56 7.68 -5.51
C ASN A 13 0.18 7.13 -5.90
N LYS A 14 0.14 6.06 -6.72
CA LYS A 14 -1.11 5.38 -7.07
C LYS A 14 -1.86 4.87 -5.84
N LEU A 15 -1.13 4.27 -4.90
CA LEU A 15 -1.69 3.80 -3.62
C LEU A 15 -2.35 4.96 -2.86
N SER A 16 -1.66 6.09 -2.76
CA SER A 16 -2.19 7.31 -2.11
C SER A 16 -3.45 7.85 -2.80
N GLU A 17 -3.47 7.88 -4.13
CA GLU A 17 -4.63 8.31 -4.92
C GLU A 17 -5.84 7.40 -4.71
N ASP A 18 -5.64 6.08 -4.72
CA ASP A 18 -6.69 5.08 -4.51
C ASP A 18 -7.26 5.15 -3.08
N ILE A 19 -6.39 5.24 -2.07
CA ILE A 19 -6.79 5.45 -0.66
C ILE A 19 -7.64 6.71 -0.52
N ASN A 20 -7.17 7.85 -1.04
CA ASN A 20 -7.90 9.12 -0.96
C ASN A 20 -9.25 9.08 -1.68
N THR A 21 -9.35 8.32 -2.76
CA THR A 21 -10.62 8.12 -3.47
C THR A 21 -11.59 7.30 -2.63
N ARG A 22 -11.13 6.20 -2.03
CA ARG A 22 -11.95 5.33 -1.20
C ARG A 22 -12.41 5.98 0.10
N LEU A 23 -11.56 6.79 0.74
CA LEU A 23 -11.92 7.53 1.95
C LEU A 23 -13.07 8.55 1.74
N LYS A 24 -13.35 8.94 0.49
CA LYS A 24 -14.50 9.80 0.14
C LYS A 24 -15.81 9.03 -0.04
N THR A 25 -15.77 7.70 -0.02
CA THR A 25 -16.95 6.85 -0.20
C THR A 25 -17.61 6.49 1.13
N ASN A 26 -18.78 5.85 1.07
CA ASN A 26 -19.45 5.33 2.26
C ASN A 26 -18.80 3.99 2.68
N ILE A 27 -17.66 4.10 3.36
CA ILE A 27 -16.87 2.98 3.90
C ILE A 27 -17.07 2.87 5.41
N THR A 28 -17.02 1.64 5.92
CA THR A 28 -17.06 1.31 7.36
C THR A 28 -15.85 1.88 8.10
N GLU A 29 -15.94 2.01 9.42
CA GLU A 29 -14.84 2.54 10.25
C GLU A 29 -13.61 1.62 10.21
N GLU A 30 -13.83 0.31 10.17
CA GLU A 30 -12.78 -0.70 10.06
C GLU A 30 -12.06 -0.58 8.71
N GLY A 31 -12.81 -0.48 7.61
CA GLY A 31 -12.27 -0.20 6.29
C GLY A 31 -11.48 1.13 6.22
N ARG A 32 -11.94 2.20 6.86
CA ARG A 32 -11.15 3.45 6.95
C ARG A 32 -9.86 3.24 7.72
N SER A 33 -9.93 2.55 8.85
CA SER A 33 -8.76 2.22 9.66
C SER A 33 -7.73 1.44 8.85
N LEU A 34 -8.16 0.45 8.06
CA LEU A 34 -7.27 -0.29 7.16
C LEU A 34 -6.61 0.62 6.10
N LEU A 35 -7.39 1.51 5.46
CA LEU A 35 -6.85 2.45 4.48
C LEU A 35 -5.82 3.42 5.09
N TYR A 36 -6.05 3.90 6.32
CA TYR A 36 -5.07 4.71 7.04
C TYR A 36 -3.82 3.92 7.41
N SER A 37 -3.95 2.64 7.76
CA SER A 37 -2.80 1.76 7.99
C SER A 37 -1.95 1.58 6.73
N PHE A 38 -2.55 1.42 5.55
CA PHE A 38 -1.80 1.40 4.28
C PHE A 38 -1.10 2.73 4.00
N ALA A 39 -1.77 3.86 4.26
CA ALA A 39 -1.16 5.18 4.08
C ALA A 39 0.04 5.38 5.01
N HIS A 40 -0.09 4.95 6.28
CA HIS A 40 1.01 5.01 7.25
C HIS A 40 2.18 4.11 6.83
N TRP A 41 1.89 2.88 6.42
CA TRP A 41 2.89 1.96 5.91
C TRP A 41 3.65 2.53 4.70
N ALA A 42 2.92 3.09 3.73
CA ALA A 42 3.51 3.74 2.55
C ALA A 42 4.42 4.91 2.93
N HIS A 43 4.02 5.71 3.93
CA HIS A 43 4.84 6.78 4.47
C HIS A 43 6.14 6.25 5.10
N CYS A 44 6.09 5.19 5.91
CA CYS A 44 7.28 4.56 6.47
C CYS A 44 8.27 4.11 5.39
N LEU A 45 7.76 3.56 4.28
CA LEU A 45 8.59 3.12 3.16
C LEU A 45 9.36 4.27 2.48
N ILE A 46 8.76 5.46 2.37
CA ILE A 46 9.39 6.65 1.77
C ILE A 46 10.58 7.14 2.60
N PHE A 47 10.51 7.00 3.92
CA PHE A 47 11.54 7.50 4.84
C PHE A 47 12.75 6.57 4.99
N ILE A 48 12.63 5.32 4.55
CA ILE A 48 13.77 4.40 4.49
C ILE A 48 14.69 4.85 3.35
N LYS A 49 15.93 5.23 3.69
CA LYS A 49 16.95 5.69 2.73
C LYS A 49 17.11 4.68 1.60
N GLY A 50 16.61 5.03 0.42
CA GLY A 50 16.76 4.22 -0.79
C GLY A 50 15.75 3.08 -0.94
N PHE A 51 14.65 3.07 -0.18
CA PHE A 51 13.69 1.97 -0.18
C PHE A 51 14.36 0.62 0.10
N SER A 52 15.34 0.60 1.01
CA SER A 52 15.97 -0.66 1.40
C SER A 52 14.94 -1.60 1.98
N TYR A 53 15.09 -2.89 1.67
CA TYR A 53 14.25 -3.93 2.24
C TYR A 53 14.27 -3.88 3.77
N ASP A 54 13.08 -3.82 4.36
CA ASP A 54 12.82 -3.92 5.79
C ASP A 54 11.80 -5.04 5.99
N GLU A 55 12.25 -6.12 6.63
CA GLU A 55 11.44 -7.32 6.84
C GLU A 55 10.21 -7.06 7.70
N CYS A 56 10.29 -6.13 8.66
CA CYS A 56 9.15 -5.77 9.50
C CYS A 56 8.07 -5.05 8.67
N LEU A 57 8.47 -4.08 7.84
CA LEU A 57 7.52 -3.42 6.94
C LEU A 57 6.94 -4.37 5.91
N TYR A 58 7.74 -5.31 5.39
CA TYR A 58 7.24 -6.32 4.46
C TYR A 58 6.14 -7.19 5.12
N LYS A 59 6.43 -7.76 6.30
CA LYS A 59 5.45 -8.57 7.04
C LYS A 59 4.20 -7.77 7.44
N TYR A 60 4.37 -6.50 7.79
CA TYR A 60 3.23 -5.64 8.10
C TYR A 60 2.33 -5.44 6.88
N LEU A 61 2.91 -5.25 5.69
CA LEU A 61 2.14 -5.17 4.45
C LEU A 61 1.40 -6.46 4.14
N GLU A 62 2.02 -7.62 4.33
CA GLU A 62 1.36 -8.92 4.11
C GLU A 62 0.12 -9.09 5.02
N LEU A 63 0.22 -8.70 6.29
CA LEU A 63 -0.91 -8.74 7.23
C LEU A 63 -2.04 -7.81 6.78
N LEU A 64 -1.73 -6.55 6.47
CA LEU A 64 -2.74 -5.60 5.98
C LEU A 64 -3.38 -6.07 4.66
N TYR A 65 -2.61 -6.71 3.78
CA TYR A 65 -3.10 -7.23 2.51
C TYR A 65 -4.12 -8.35 2.70
N GLN A 66 -3.90 -9.25 3.67
CA GLN A 66 -4.83 -10.33 4.01
C GLN A 66 -6.17 -9.80 4.56
N ASP A 67 -6.18 -8.59 5.10
CA ASP A 67 -7.37 -7.96 5.67
C ASP A 67 -8.25 -7.25 4.62
N LEU A 68 -7.80 -7.14 3.37
CA LEU A 68 -8.53 -6.45 2.30
C LEU A 68 -9.93 -7.01 2.05
N ASP A 69 -10.06 -8.34 1.98
CA ASP A 69 -11.31 -9.03 1.68
C ASP A 69 -12.33 -8.96 2.83
N ASN A 70 -11.84 -8.78 4.05
CA ASN A 70 -12.64 -8.69 5.26
C ASN A 70 -13.22 -7.28 5.47
N PHE A 71 -12.50 -6.23 5.06
CA PHE A 71 -12.87 -4.85 5.40
C PHE A 71 -13.20 -3.94 4.21
N LEU A 72 -12.93 -4.37 2.97
CA LEU A 72 -13.19 -3.57 1.78
C LEU A 72 -14.01 -4.34 0.75
N VAL A 73 -14.85 -3.59 0.02
CA VAL A 73 -15.52 -4.08 -1.18
C VAL A 73 -14.88 -3.46 -2.42
N ASN A 74 -14.92 -4.18 -3.55
CA ASN A 74 -14.34 -3.74 -4.82
C ASN A 74 -12.88 -3.27 -4.65
N TYR A 75 -12.06 -4.06 -3.97
CA TYR A 75 -10.68 -3.73 -3.60
C TYR A 75 -9.64 -4.18 -4.65
N GLU A 76 -10.07 -4.59 -5.84
CA GLU A 76 -9.19 -5.21 -6.85
C GLU A 76 -8.08 -4.27 -7.31
N ASN A 77 -8.41 -2.99 -7.54
CA ASN A 77 -7.40 -1.99 -7.91
C ASN A 77 -6.36 -1.78 -6.79
N LEU A 78 -6.82 -1.74 -5.54
CA LEU A 78 -5.96 -1.59 -4.38
C LEU A 78 -5.06 -2.82 -4.21
N ALA A 79 -5.63 -4.03 -4.31
CA ALA A 79 -4.90 -5.28 -4.28
C ALA A 79 -3.82 -5.35 -5.37
N ASN A 80 -4.14 -4.97 -6.61
CA ASN A 80 -3.17 -4.96 -7.71
C ASN A 80 -1.98 -4.02 -7.41
N ILE A 81 -2.25 -2.80 -6.93
CA ILE A 81 -1.20 -1.85 -6.55
C ILE A 81 -0.33 -2.44 -5.43
N LEU A 82 -0.93 -3.04 -4.41
CA LEU A 82 -0.21 -3.63 -3.27
C LEU A 82 0.62 -4.85 -3.69
N THR A 83 0.10 -5.70 -4.58
CA THR A 83 0.84 -6.83 -5.14
C THR A 83 2.05 -6.38 -5.95
N ASP A 84 1.90 -5.35 -6.79
CA ASP A 84 3.02 -4.76 -7.53
C ASP A 84 4.08 -4.22 -6.56
N ILE A 85 3.65 -3.52 -5.50
CA ILE A 85 4.54 -3.01 -4.46
C ILE A 85 5.29 -4.15 -3.76
N LEU A 86 4.58 -5.22 -3.35
CA LEU A 86 5.18 -6.40 -2.72
C LEU A 86 6.25 -7.04 -3.62
N TYR A 87 5.97 -7.15 -4.93
CA TYR A 87 6.92 -7.70 -5.90
C TYR A 87 8.19 -6.85 -6.00
N PHE A 88 8.05 -5.52 -6.10
CA PHE A 88 9.19 -4.61 -6.19
C PHE A 88 9.93 -4.40 -4.88
N TYR A 89 9.28 -4.63 -3.74
CA TYR A 89 9.91 -4.46 -2.43
C TYR A 89 10.72 -5.69 -2.02
N LYS A 90 10.35 -6.88 -2.49
CA LYS A 90 11.04 -8.15 -2.23
C LYS A 90 12.27 -8.39 -3.14
N ASN A 91 12.27 -7.84 -4.35
CA ASN A 91 13.29 -8.08 -5.39
C ASN A 91 14.19 -6.86 -5.61
#